data_AF-A0A060CH51-F1
#
_entry.id   AF-A0A060CH51-F1
#
_cell.length_a   1.000
_cell.length_b   1.000
_cell.length_c   1.000
_cell.angle_alpha   90.00
_cell.angle_beta   90.00
_cell.angle_gamma   90.00
#
_symmetry.space_group_name_H-M   'P 1'
#
loop_
_entity.id
_entity.type
_entity.pdbx_description
1 polymer ?
#
loop_
_entity_poly.entity_id
_entity_poly.type
_entity_poly.pdbx_seq_one_letter_code
_entity_poly.pdbx_strand_id
1 'polypeptide(L)'
;MAIGCVSLDEIIQAQGNQFDFIIIHGIYSLLPGDTRQALLAWCKSQLSENGIIAFEWMTLPGSSHEKTLQDAILLHTAEAADDAQYVDSIRGVFSFLSTTATSSELKNISFRKRHAQMKSYY
;
A
#
# COMPACT_ATOMS: atom_id res chain seq x y z
N MET A 1 26.64 7.36 4.87
CA MET A 1 25.35 6.86 4.35
C MET A 1 24.39 8.03 4.31
N ALA A 2 24.08 8.55 3.12
CA ALA A 2 23.19 9.70 2.96
C ALA A 2 21.75 9.19 2.82
N ILE A 3 20.82 9.77 3.57
CA ILE A 3 19.39 9.54 3.44
C ILE A 3 18.84 10.70 2.61
N GLY A 4 18.18 10.39 1.49
CA GLY A 4 17.54 11.38 0.62
C GLY A 4 16.02 11.40 0.84
N CYS A 5 15.41 12.55 0.61
CA CYS A 5 13.97 12.70 0.46
C CYS A 5 13.72 13.13 -0.99
N VAL A 6 13.00 12.30 -1.73
CA VAL A 6 12.75 12.49 -3.15
C VAL A 6 11.39 11.89 -3.49
N SER A 7 10.67 12.50 -4.43
CA SER A 7 9.37 12.00 -4.88
C SER A 7 9.52 10.70 -5.67
N LEU A 8 8.46 9.89 -5.73
CA LEU A 8 8.48 8.66 -6.50
C LEU A 8 8.68 8.91 -8.00
N ASP A 9 8.10 9.99 -8.53
CA ASP A 9 8.23 10.38 -9.93
C ASP A 9 9.68 10.73 -10.29
N GLU A 10 10.38 11.46 -9.41
CA GLU A 10 11.80 11.76 -9.58
C GLU A 10 12.66 10.49 -9.51
N ILE A 11 12.34 9.54 -8.64
CA ILE A 11 13.04 8.24 -8.58
C ILE A 11 12.88 7.50 -9.91
N ILE A 12 11.66 7.40 -10.43
CA ILE A 12 11.37 6.67 -11.68
C ILE A 12 12.06 7.32 -12.89
N GLN A 13 12.33 8.63 -12.83
CA GLN A 13 13.07 9.34 -13.87
C GLN A 13 14.59 9.27 -13.68
N ALA A 14 15.08 9.02 -12.47
CA ALA A 14 16.50 8.92 -12.19
C ALA A 14 17.11 7.69 -12.88
N GLN A 15 18.25 7.88 -13.55
CA GLN A 15 18.99 6.82 -14.24
C GLN A 15 20.46 6.83 -13.81
N GLY A 16 21.11 5.67 -13.90
CA GLY A 16 22.57 5.57 -13.80
C GLY A 16 23.09 4.90 -12.54
N ASN A 17 22.22 4.36 -11.69
CA ASN A 17 22.61 3.61 -10.50
C ASN A 17 22.17 2.15 -10.65
N GLN A 18 23.12 1.22 -10.53
CA GLN A 18 22.81 -0.20 -10.39
C GLN A 18 22.62 -0.55 -8.91
N PHE A 19 21.52 -1.21 -8.60
CA PHE A 19 21.19 -1.70 -7.28
C PHE A 19 21.19 -3.23 -7.26
N ASP A 20 21.86 -3.82 -6.28
CA ASP A 20 21.78 -5.25 -6.01
C ASP A 20 20.51 -5.63 -5.24
N PHE A 21 19.94 -4.69 -4.49
CA PHE A 21 18.72 -4.91 -3.73
C PHE A 21 17.80 -3.70 -3.83
N ILE A 22 16.55 -3.94 -4.24
CA ILE A 22 15.48 -2.93 -4.24
C ILE A 22 14.36 -3.45 -3.35
N ILE A 23 13.98 -2.66 -2.34
CA ILE A 23 12.93 -3.03 -1.39
C ILE A 23 11.81 -2.00 -1.46
N ILE A 24 10.60 -2.46 -1.80
CA ILE A 24 9.40 -1.63 -1.86
C ILE A 24 8.41 -2.16 -0.82
N HIS A 25 8.18 -1.38 0.24
CA HIS A 25 7.35 -1.78 1.36
C HIS A 25 6.08 -0.93 1.45
N GLY A 26 4.92 -1.55 1.63
CA GLY A 26 3.63 -0.95 1.96
C GLY A 26 2.94 -0.12 0.89
N ILE A 27 3.68 0.38 -0.11
CA ILE A 27 3.13 1.35 -1.08
C ILE A 27 2.62 0.69 -2.36
N TYR A 28 3.16 -0.47 -2.75
CA TYR A 28 2.96 -1.01 -4.09
C TYR A 28 1.48 -1.21 -4.46
N SER A 29 0.66 -1.74 -3.54
CA SER A 29 -0.77 -1.94 -3.77
C SER A 29 -1.60 -0.66 -3.78
N LEU A 30 -1.08 0.45 -3.23
CA LEU A 30 -1.75 1.74 -3.18
C LEU A 30 -1.47 2.60 -4.41
N LEU A 31 -0.43 2.26 -5.18
CA LEU A 31 -0.07 3.00 -6.39
C LEU A 31 -1.08 2.75 -7.52
N PRO A 32 -1.36 3.76 -8.36
CA PRO A 32 -2.12 3.60 -9.60
C PRO A 32 -1.49 2.54 -10.53
N GLY A 33 -2.31 1.95 -11.40
CA GLY A 33 -1.87 0.89 -12.32
C GLY A 33 -0.65 1.27 -13.17
N ASP A 34 -0.69 2.46 -13.76
CA ASP A 34 0.37 2.97 -14.62
C ASP A 34 1.66 3.22 -13.84
N THR A 35 1.56 3.79 -12.63
CA THR A 35 2.70 4.01 -11.73
C THR A 35 3.35 2.70 -11.29
N ARG A 36 2.57 1.64 -11.03
CA ARG A 36 3.13 0.31 -10.70
C ARG A 36 3.94 -0.26 -11.86
N GLN A 37 3.45 -0.14 -13.08
CA GLN A 37 4.15 -0.61 -14.27
C GLN A 37 5.44 0.18 -14.50
N ALA A 38 5.38 1.51 -14.38
CA ALA A 38 6.54 2.37 -14.51
C ALA A 38 7.61 2.06 -13.44
N LEU A 39 7.18 1.85 -12.20
CA LEU A 39 8.06 1.48 -11.10
C LEU A 39 8.77 0.14 -11.36
N LEU A 40 8.03 -0.90 -11.77
CA LEU A 40 8.64 -2.20 -12.06
C LEU A 40 9.60 -2.14 -13.26
N ALA A 41 9.25 -1.39 -14.30
CA ALA A 41 10.11 -1.18 -15.45
C ALA A 41 11.41 -0.45 -15.05
N TRP A 42 11.29 0.57 -14.20
CA TRP A 42 12.44 1.27 -13.64
C TRP A 42 13.31 0.35 -12.79
N CYS A 43 12.72 -0.40 -11.85
CA CYS A 43 13.45 -1.34 -11.01
C CYS A 43 14.23 -2.36 -11.86
N LYS A 44 13.61 -2.89 -12.92
CA LYS A 44 14.28 -3.80 -13.86
C LYS A 44 15.46 -3.13 -14.58
N SER A 45 15.34 -1.86 -14.95
CA SER A 45 16.41 -1.12 -15.65
C SER A 45 17.60 -0.77 -14.75
N GLN A 46 17.37 -0.59 -13.45
CA GLN A 46 18.37 -0.22 -12.47
C GLN A 46 18.87 -1.42 -11.64
N LEU A 47 18.45 -2.65 -11.95
CA LEU A 47 18.89 -3.85 -11.25
C LEU A 47 20.23 -4.36 -11.79
N SER A 48 21.10 -4.83 -10.92
CA SER A 48 22.29 -5.60 -11.34
C SER A 48 21.89 -6.99 -11.87
N GLU A 49 22.80 -7.69 -12.57
CA GLU A 49 22.52 -9.01 -13.16
C GLU A 49 22.01 -10.05 -12.14
N ASN A 50 22.46 -9.96 -10.89
CA ASN A 50 22.06 -10.83 -9.79
C ASN A 50 21.23 -10.11 -8.72
N GLY A 51 20.72 -8.92 -9.03
CA GLY A 51 19.98 -8.13 -8.08
C GLY A 51 18.61 -8.71 -7.75
N ILE A 52 18.09 -8.40 -6.57
CA ILE A 52 16.80 -8.90 -6.08
C ILE A 52 15.87 -7.73 -5.80
N ILE A 53 14.62 -7.85 -6.28
CA ILE A 53 13.54 -6.93 -5.94
C ILE A 53 12.61 -7.62 -4.96
N ALA A 54 12.46 -7.05 -3.77
CA ALA A 54 11.51 -7.49 -2.76
C ALA A 54 10.38 -6.47 -2.67
N PHE A 55 9.14 -6.93 -2.85
CA PHE A 55 7.96 -6.09 -2.70
C PHE A 55 6.79 -6.88 -2.14
N GLU A 56 5.93 -6.19 -1.42
CA GLU A 56 4.73 -6.74 -0.81
C GLU A 56 3.48 -6.16 -1.45
N TRP A 57 2.46 -6.98 -1.60
CA TRP A 57 1.19 -6.56 -2.18
C TRP A 57 -0.01 -7.26 -1.54
N MET A 58 -1.17 -6.60 -1.65
CA MET A 58 -2.47 -7.11 -1.22
C MET A 58 -3.00 -8.13 -2.23
N THR A 59 -3.26 -9.36 -1.78
CA THR A 59 -3.78 -10.48 -2.60
C THR A 59 -5.25 -10.77 -2.31
N LEU A 60 -6.03 -11.12 -3.34
CA LEU A 60 -7.40 -11.63 -3.17
C LEU A 60 -7.39 -13.16 -3.00
N PRO A 61 -8.36 -13.75 -2.26
CA PRO A 61 -9.48 -13.10 -1.56
C PRO A 61 -9.09 -12.47 -0.21
N GLY A 62 -7.85 -12.66 0.23
CA GLY A 62 -7.39 -12.30 1.59
C GLY A 62 -7.40 -10.82 1.94
N SER A 63 -7.48 -9.93 0.95
CA SER A 63 -7.56 -8.47 1.12
C SER A 63 -8.91 -7.86 0.71
N SER A 64 -9.94 -8.71 0.55
CA SER A 64 -11.26 -8.26 0.07
C SER A 64 -11.90 -7.23 1.00
N HIS A 65 -11.77 -7.41 2.33
CA HIS A 65 -12.36 -6.47 3.30
C HIS A 65 -11.63 -5.12 3.29
N GLU A 66 -10.31 -5.15 3.21
CA GLU A 66 -9.48 -3.94 3.10
C GLU A 66 -9.81 -3.17 1.81
N LYS A 67 -10.08 -3.90 0.71
CA LYS A 67 -10.52 -3.30 -0.56
C LYS A 67 -11.92 -2.69 -0.46
N THR A 68 -12.88 -3.39 0.13
CA THR A 68 -14.23 -2.85 0.37
C THR A 68 -14.20 -1.60 1.26
N LEU A 69 -13.37 -1.58 2.29
CA LEU A 69 -13.18 -0.41 3.16
C LEU A 69 -12.61 0.77 2.37
N GLN A 70 -11.58 0.54 1.54
CA GLN A 70 -11.00 1.57 0.68
C GLN A 70 -12.06 2.13 -0.27
N ASP A 71 -12.85 1.28 -0.92
CA ASP A 71 -13.91 1.70 -1.84
C ASP A 71 -15.00 2.53 -1.14
N ALA A 72 -15.39 2.16 0.10
CA ALA A 72 -16.35 2.91 0.90
C ALA A 72 -15.83 4.31 1.29
N ILE A 73 -14.55 4.41 1.67
CA ILE A 73 -13.91 5.69 1.97
C ILE A 73 -13.84 6.56 0.72
N LEU A 74 -13.41 6.01 -0.42
CA LEU A 74 -13.36 6.74 -1.69
C LEU A 74 -14.73 7.29 -2.08
N LEU A 75 -15.79 6.49 -1.94
CA LEU A 75 -17.15 6.91 -2.22
C LEU A 75 -17.62 8.06 -1.31
N HIS A 76 -17.34 8.00 0.00
CA HIS A 76 -17.81 9.01 0.96
C HIS A 76 -16.96 10.27 1.03
N THR A 77 -15.74 10.22 0.47
CA THR A 77 -14.85 11.38 0.38
C THR A 77 -14.93 12.10 -0.97
N ALA A 78 -15.65 11.53 -1.95
CA ALA A 78 -15.74 12.06 -3.31
C ALA A 78 -16.27 13.51 -3.40
N GLU A 79 -17.11 13.93 -2.43
CA GLU A 79 -17.71 15.27 -2.39
C GLU A 79 -17.03 16.21 -1.37
N ALA A 80 -15.95 15.78 -0.72
CA ALA A 80 -15.23 16.63 0.23
C ALA A 80 -14.54 17.79 -0.53
N ALA A 81 -14.86 19.03 -0.16
CA ALA A 81 -14.32 20.22 -0.81
C ALA A 81 -13.00 20.69 -0.19
N ASP A 82 -12.70 20.28 1.05
CA ASP A 82 -11.49 20.63 1.77
C ASP A 82 -10.97 19.46 2.64
N ASP A 83 -9.72 19.57 3.11
CA ASP A 83 -9.06 18.52 3.90
C ASP A 83 -9.78 18.23 5.22
N ALA A 84 -10.44 19.24 5.82
CA ALA A 84 -11.17 19.05 7.07
C ALA A 84 -12.43 18.20 6.84
N GLN A 85 -13.19 18.51 5.77
CA GLN A 85 -14.32 17.72 5.32
C GLN A 85 -13.92 16.31 4.92
N TYR A 86 -12.75 16.13 4.29
CA TYR A 86 -12.21 14.82 3.94
C TYR A 86 -11.98 13.95 5.19
N VAL A 87 -11.31 14.51 6.20
CA VAL A 87 -11.05 13.82 7.47
C VAL A 87 -12.34 13.52 8.22
N ASP A 88 -13.29 14.45 8.24
CA ASP A 88 -14.58 14.25 8.90
C ASP A 88 -15.43 13.19 8.20
N SER A 89 -15.42 13.13 6.86
CA SER A 89 -16.05 12.06 6.10
C SER A 89 -15.44 10.68 6.41
N ILE A 90 -14.11 10.58 6.52
CA ILE A 90 -13.44 9.33 6.92
C ILE A 90 -13.85 8.91 8.33
N ARG A 91 -13.87 9.86 9.28
CA ARG A 91 -14.29 9.59 10.65
C ARG A 91 -15.75 9.13 10.71
N GLY A 92 -16.61 9.71 9.87
CA GLY A 92 -18.01 9.29 9.70
C GLY A 92 -18.12 7.84 9.24
N VAL A 93 -17.37 7.45 8.20
CA VAL A 93 -17.29 6.05 7.72
C VAL A 93 -16.86 5.12 8.85
N PHE A 94 -15.78 5.46 9.56
CA PHE A 94 -15.26 4.62 10.63
C PHE A 94 -16.25 4.49 11.80
N SER A 95 -16.90 5.58 12.19
CA SER A 95 -17.94 5.58 13.23
C SER A 95 -19.12 4.70 12.83
N PHE A 96 -19.59 4.83 11.58
CA PHE A 96 -20.66 4.00 11.04
C PHE A 96 -20.29 2.51 11.05
N LEU A 97 -19.10 2.16 10.54
CA LEU A 97 -18.61 0.79 10.52
C LEU A 97 -18.43 0.23 11.95
N SER A 98 -17.94 1.02 12.91
CA SER A 98 -17.81 0.58 14.29
C SER A 98 -19.16 0.31 14.98
N THR A 99 -20.22 1.01 14.56
CA THR A 99 -21.58 0.87 15.11
C THR A 99 -22.34 -0.29 14.46
N THR A 100 -22.07 -0.57 13.18
CA THR A 100 -22.80 -1.56 12.38
C THR A 100 -22.11 -2.92 12.34
N ALA A 101 -20.79 -2.97 12.54
CA ALA A 101 -20.07 -4.23 12.53
C ALA A 101 -20.39 -5.05 13.79
N THR A 102 -20.81 -6.30 13.60
CA THR A 102 -20.93 -7.26 14.69
C THR A 102 -19.53 -7.58 15.25
N SER A 103 -19.43 -7.78 16.57
CA SER A 103 -18.16 -7.98 17.31
C SER A 103 -17.25 -9.11 16.77
N SER A 104 -17.74 -9.97 15.87
CA SER A 104 -17.00 -11.02 15.17
C SER A 104 -16.17 -10.51 13.99
N GLU A 105 -16.61 -9.50 13.24
CA GLU A 105 -15.90 -9.02 12.03
C GLU A 105 -14.79 -8.02 12.36
N LEU A 106 -15.00 -7.13 13.34
CA LEU A 106 -13.96 -6.22 13.84
C LEU A 106 -12.81 -6.97 14.55
N LYS A 107 -13.11 -8.12 15.17
CA LYS A 107 -12.07 -9.00 15.72
C LYS A 107 -11.17 -9.52 14.61
N ASN A 108 -11.68 -9.92 13.45
CA ASN A 108 -10.83 -10.40 12.35
C ASN A 108 -9.91 -9.31 11.76
N ILE A 109 -10.35 -8.05 11.76
CA ILE A 109 -9.50 -6.90 11.37
C ILE A 109 -8.39 -6.66 12.42
N SER A 110 -8.70 -6.90 13.70
CA SER A 110 -7.76 -6.74 14.83
C SER A 110 -6.83 -7.93 15.04
N PHE A 111 -7.16 -9.13 14.52
CA PHE A 111 -6.45 -10.39 14.78
C PHE A 111 -5.35 -10.74 13.76
N ARG A 112 -5.11 -9.93 12.72
CA ARG A 112 -3.91 -10.08 11.86
C ARG A 112 -2.67 -9.41 12.48
N LYS A 113 -2.43 -9.63 13.78
CA LYS A 113 -1.11 -9.40 14.38
C LYS A 113 -0.14 -10.43 13.80
N ARG A 114 0.70 -10.01 12.83
CA ARG A 114 2.07 -10.53 12.57
C ARG A 114 2.31 -12.03 12.84
N HIS A 115 1.46 -12.93 12.35
CA HIS A 115 1.66 -14.38 12.56
C HIS A 115 2.04 -15.14 11.28
N ALA A 116 2.68 -14.45 10.32
CA ALA A 116 3.12 -15.07 9.07
C ALA A 116 4.40 -14.46 8.45
N GLN A 117 5.33 -13.92 9.25
CA GLN A 117 6.66 -13.55 8.73
C GLN A 117 7.80 -14.46 9.20
N MET A 118 7.54 -15.60 9.83
CA MET A 118 8.68 -16.41 10.32
C MET A 118 8.33 -17.87 10.61
N LYS A 119 7.93 -18.67 9.59
CA LYS A 119 7.97 -20.15 9.72
C LYS A 119 7.91 -20.98 8.43
N SER A 120 8.37 -20.46 7.28
CA SER A 120 8.46 -21.29 6.06
C SER A 120 9.57 -20.87 5.08
N TYR A 121 10.74 -20.49 5.61
CA TYR A 121 11.96 -20.37 4.80
C TYR A 121 13.19 -20.92 5.55
N TYR A 122 12.99 -22.04 6.24
CA TYR A 122 13.98 -23.10 6.46
C TYR A 122 13.31 -24.42 6.12
#